data_AF-A0A832TZX3-F1
#
_entry.id   AF-A0A832TZX3-F1
#
_cell.length_a   1.000
_cell.length_b   1.000
_cell.length_c   1.000
_cell.angle_alpha   90.00
_cell.angle_beta   90.00
_cell.angle_gamma   90.00
#
_symmetry.space_group_name_H-M   'P 1'
#
loop_
_entity.id
_entity.type
_entity.pdbx_description
1 polymer ?
#
loop_
_entity_poly.entity_id
_entity_poly.type
_entity_poly.pdbx_seq_one_letter_code
_entity_poly.pdbx_strand_id
1 'polypeptide(L)'
;MFLPSNGLKMKIGLVIHGPEVIDSGEAKRVFEKLSCVGKVEARLGGTMGKVAVLDAGLENVVDISRHEKPSACIESLFKTSDLVCLLNRGKTIKTGKVFGEMVAVRLREPEIKPLVQIESPASTAGILRSLNKKAGEYGEYLKKLSEILGLPVESPLPLQSSRVQNSIFVDKCSATGKIRVIRKLSGVFPGENILVNGIVIGKAFSSEVSIISENGFIVAIEGGETKEHGLEKLHNYEKRDPIDLAKSWVKSGDLRRSNVSPLQGRKPNVHGKDSVFSSRPTAGRVVIIDHAAEDTFELAANAEFVVTVGDDTTIIAGDILSRLGIPIIGITDGDCDRISCRTEIFPGSIVLRLAAGNDDILGKKLKQELLGGENSAVLEDIYAFKEDVLKLAESLIEAVFEY
;
A
#
# COMPACT_ATOMS: atom_id res chain seq x y z
N MET A 1 6.53 -25.73 30.71
CA MET A 1 5.22 -25.40 31.34
C MET A 1 4.93 -23.94 30.96
N PHE A 2 3.99 -23.59 30.10
CA PHE A 2 2.56 -23.88 30.10
C PHE A 2 2.06 -24.16 28.67
N LEU A 3 1.51 -25.36 28.45
CA LEU A 3 0.33 -25.44 27.58
C LEU A 3 -0.85 -24.97 28.45
N PRO A 4 -1.79 -24.16 27.93
CA PRO A 4 -3.10 -24.09 28.53
C PRO A 4 -3.74 -25.47 28.38
N SER A 5 -3.58 -26.30 29.40
CA SER A 5 -4.43 -27.45 29.66
C SER A 5 -5.80 -26.93 30.05
N ASN A 6 -6.57 -26.46 29.07
CA ASN A 6 -8.01 -26.21 29.12
C ASN A 6 -8.42 -25.58 27.78
N GLY A 7 -9.08 -26.34 26.89
CA GLY A 7 -10.08 -25.92 25.87
C GLY A 7 -9.91 -24.66 24.99
N LEU A 8 -8.91 -23.79 25.19
CA LEU A 8 -8.68 -22.57 24.46
C LEU A 8 -7.65 -22.83 23.37
N LYS A 9 -8.11 -22.81 22.13
CA LYS A 9 -7.22 -22.72 20.97
C LYS A 9 -6.34 -21.47 21.12
N MET A 10 -5.02 -21.64 20.91
CA MET A 10 -4.04 -20.56 20.92
C MET A 10 -4.46 -19.42 20.00
N LYS A 11 -4.28 -18.16 20.42
CA LYS A 11 -4.61 -17.00 19.58
C LYS A 11 -3.39 -16.59 18.75
N ILE A 12 -3.55 -16.61 17.43
CA ILE A 12 -2.49 -16.31 16.48
C ILE A 12 -2.87 -15.04 15.72
N GLY A 13 -2.08 -13.97 15.88
CA GLY A 13 -2.17 -12.80 15.01
C GLY A 13 -1.42 -13.07 13.71
N LEU A 14 -2.04 -12.85 12.55
CA LEU A 14 -1.41 -12.99 11.24
C LEU A 14 -1.37 -11.63 10.54
N VAL A 15 -0.20 -11.02 10.44
CA VAL A 15 0.00 -9.78 9.70
C VAL A 15 0.47 -10.12 8.30
N ILE A 16 -0.33 -9.79 7.29
CA ILE A 16 -0.05 -10.08 5.89
C ILE A 16 0.52 -8.82 5.23
N HIS A 17 1.64 -8.95 4.53
CA HIS A 17 2.29 -7.84 3.83
C HIS A 17 2.43 -8.12 2.33
N GLY A 18 2.00 -7.14 1.54
CA GLY A 18 2.14 -7.10 0.09
C GLY A 18 1.05 -7.91 -0.63
N PRO A 19 0.65 -7.49 -1.84
CA PRO A 19 -0.32 -8.23 -2.64
C PRO A 19 0.20 -9.60 -3.09
N GLU A 20 1.51 -9.78 -3.26
CA GLU A 20 2.05 -10.97 -3.94
C GLU A 20 1.91 -12.27 -3.15
N VAL A 21 1.83 -12.20 -1.82
CA VAL A 21 1.55 -13.37 -0.98
C VAL A 21 0.07 -13.76 -1.00
N ILE A 22 -0.81 -12.83 -1.39
CA ILE A 22 -2.25 -13.08 -1.54
C ILE A 22 -2.52 -13.60 -2.95
N ASP A 23 -1.98 -12.92 -3.96
CA ASP A 23 -2.13 -13.23 -5.39
C ASP A 23 -1.65 -14.63 -5.74
N SER A 24 -0.62 -15.14 -5.04
CA SER A 24 -0.13 -16.51 -5.20
C SER A 24 -1.00 -17.58 -4.53
N GLY A 25 -2.03 -17.18 -3.77
CA GLY A 25 -2.85 -18.05 -2.94
C GLY A 25 -2.15 -18.53 -1.65
N GLU A 26 -0.93 -18.05 -1.38
CA GLU A 26 -0.13 -18.43 -0.21
C GLU A 26 -0.78 -17.98 1.11
N ALA A 27 -1.33 -16.76 1.15
CA ALA A 27 -2.01 -16.22 2.31
C ALA A 27 -3.16 -17.12 2.79
N LYS A 28 -4.00 -17.58 1.86
CA LYS A 28 -5.10 -18.49 2.17
C LYS A 28 -4.60 -19.82 2.75
N ARG A 29 -3.60 -20.44 2.12
CA ARG A 29 -3.02 -21.71 2.58
C ARG A 29 -2.40 -21.60 3.98
N VAL A 30 -1.68 -20.51 4.24
CA VAL A 30 -1.08 -20.26 5.56
C VAL A 30 -2.18 -20.05 6.60
N PHE A 31 -3.21 -19.25 6.29
CA PHE A 31 -4.35 -19.04 7.18
C PHE A 31 -5.06 -20.35 7.55
N GLU A 32 -5.36 -21.20 6.57
CA GLU A 32 -6.01 -22.51 6.77
C GLU A 32 -5.16 -23.41 7.68
N LYS A 33 -3.86 -23.51 7.40
CA LYS A 33 -2.92 -24.32 8.20
C LYS A 33 -2.78 -23.82 9.64
N LEU A 34 -2.70 -22.50 9.86
CA LEU A 34 -2.64 -21.93 11.20
C LEU A 34 -3.97 -22.10 11.96
N SER A 35 -5.10 -22.07 11.26
CA SER A 35 -6.45 -22.27 11.83
C SER A 35 -6.67 -23.69 12.38
N CYS A 36 -5.89 -24.68 11.90
CA CYS A 36 -5.90 -26.04 12.45
C CYS A 36 -5.32 -26.10 13.86
N VAL A 37 -4.47 -25.14 14.27
CA VAL A 37 -3.77 -25.17 15.56
C VAL A 37 -4.11 -24.01 16.49
N GLY A 38 -4.80 -22.98 16.00
CA GLY A 38 -5.17 -21.82 16.78
C GLY A 38 -6.37 -21.07 16.20
N LYS A 39 -6.86 -20.10 16.96
CA LYS A 39 -7.78 -19.07 16.45
C LYS A 39 -6.93 -17.98 15.79
N VAL A 40 -7.11 -17.78 14.48
CA VAL A 40 -6.34 -16.81 13.70
C VAL A 40 -7.11 -15.50 13.58
N GLU A 41 -6.44 -14.39 13.88
CA GLU A 41 -6.88 -13.04 13.55
C GLU A 41 -5.93 -12.48 12.49
N ALA A 42 -6.37 -12.41 11.23
CA ALA A 42 -5.55 -11.93 10.13
C ALA A 42 -5.85 -10.46 9.81
N ARG A 43 -4.79 -9.67 9.62
CA ARG A 43 -4.89 -8.25 9.27
C ARG A 43 -3.93 -7.92 8.14
N LEU A 44 -4.34 -7.00 7.28
CA LEU A 44 -3.49 -6.42 6.24
C LEU A 44 -3.60 -4.90 6.25
N GLY A 45 -2.44 -4.25 6.13
CA GLY A 45 -2.34 -2.82 5.87
C GLY A 45 -1.68 -2.55 4.52
N GLY A 46 -2.14 -1.49 3.85
CA GLY A 46 -1.61 -1.03 2.55
C GLY A 46 -2.56 -1.29 1.38
N THR A 47 -2.71 -0.28 0.53
CA THR A 47 -3.71 -0.16 -0.53
C THR A 47 -3.75 -1.37 -1.46
N MET A 48 -2.63 -1.72 -2.10
CA MET A 48 -2.60 -2.82 -3.07
C MET A 48 -2.83 -4.19 -2.44
N GLY A 49 -2.47 -4.37 -1.17
CA GLY A 49 -2.79 -5.60 -0.46
C GLY A 49 -4.30 -5.75 -0.25
N LYS A 50 -5.02 -4.66 0.02
CA LYS A 50 -6.50 -4.67 0.12
C LYS A 50 -7.14 -5.06 -1.22
N VAL A 51 -6.61 -4.52 -2.32
CA VAL A 51 -7.03 -4.90 -3.68
C VAL A 51 -6.86 -6.41 -3.90
N ALA A 52 -5.70 -6.96 -3.55
CA ALA A 52 -5.45 -8.40 -3.66
C ALA A 52 -6.38 -9.24 -2.77
N VAL A 53 -6.72 -8.78 -1.57
CA VAL A 53 -7.70 -9.43 -0.69
C VAL A 53 -9.07 -9.51 -1.37
N LEU A 54 -9.55 -8.40 -1.95
CA LEU A 54 -10.83 -8.36 -2.68
C LEU A 54 -10.82 -9.31 -3.88
N ASP A 55 -9.75 -9.27 -4.68
CA ASP A 55 -9.61 -10.16 -5.85
C ASP A 55 -9.62 -11.64 -5.48
N ALA A 56 -9.05 -11.97 -4.32
CA ALA A 56 -9.00 -13.33 -3.79
C ALA A 56 -10.26 -13.74 -3.01
N GLY A 57 -11.21 -12.82 -2.77
CA GLY A 57 -12.41 -13.07 -1.98
C GLY A 57 -12.10 -13.37 -0.50
N LEU A 58 -11.05 -12.76 0.06
CA LEU A 58 -10.54 -13.00 1.41
C LEU A 58 -10.99 -11.94 2.44
N GLU A 59 -11.83 -10.99 2.06
CA GLU A 59 -12.29 -9.88 2.92
C GLU A 59 -13.08 -10.34 4.16
N ASN A 60 -13.62 -11.55 4.14
CA ASN A 60 -14.30 -12.16 5.29
C ASN A 60 -13.35 -12.82 6.30
N VAL A 61 -12.08 -13.00 5.93
CA VAL A 61 -11.07 -13.68 6.77
C VAL A 61 -9.86 -12.80 7.08
N VAL A 62 -9.56 -11.81 6.25
CA VAL A 62 -8.51 -10.80 6.46
C VAL A 62 -9.16 -9.45 6.71
N ASP A 63 -8.93 -8.87 7.89
CA ASP A 63 -9.36 -7.52 8.19
C ASP A 63 -8.53 -6.50 7.38
N ILE A 64 -9.22 -5.81 6.47
CA ILE A 64 -8.69 -4.74 5.60
C ILE A 64 -9.29 -3.36 5.94
N SER A 65 -10.00 -3.24 7.06
CA SER A 65 -10.70 -2.01 7.44
C SER A 65 -9.77 -0.86 7.82
N ARG A 66 -8.49 -1.14 8.09
CA ARG A 66 -7.50 -0.17 8.57
C ARG A 66 -6.40 0.09 7.56
N HIS A 67 -5.83 1.30 7.59
CA HIS A 67 -4.64 1.67 6.83
C HIS A 67 -3.45 1.81 7.79
N GLU A 68 -2.89 0.68 8.21
CA GLU A 68 -1.81 0.65 9.21
C GLU A 68 -0.50 0.12 8.61
N LYS A 69 0.65 0.59 9.12
CA LYS A 69 1.95 -0.02 8.82
C LYS A 69 2.03 -1.42 9.49
N PRO A 70 2.77 -2.38 8.92
CA PRO A 70 2.92 -3.72 9.51
C PRO A 70 3.33 -3.70 11.00
N SER A 71 4.22 -2.79 11.40
CA SER A 71 4.63 -2.65 12.80
C SER A 71 3.47 -2.25 13.72
N ALA A 72 2.58 -1.36 13.27
CA ALA A 72 1.40 -0.95 14.04
C ALA A 72 0.38 -2.09 14.17
N CYS A 73 0.17 -2.87 13.10
CA CYS A 73 -0.67 -4.07 13.16
C CYS A 73 -0.13 -5.10 14.16
N ILE A 74 1.19 -5.33 14.16
CA ILE A 74 1.84 -6.23 15.12
C ILE A 74 1.64 -5.73 16.56
N GLU A 75 1.86 -4.43 16.83
CA GLU A 75 1.65 -3.85 18.17
C GLU A 75 0.19 -4.00 18.63
N SER A 76 -0.78 -3.85 17.74
CA SER A 76 -2.18 -4.09 18.07
C SER A 76 -2.45 -5.56 18.40
N LEU A 77 -1.89 -6.49 17.62
CA LEU A 77 -2.12 -7.93 17.80
C LEU A 77 -1.37 -8.50 19.01
N PHE A 78 -0.24 -7.92 19.43
CA PHE A 78 0.45 -8.28 20.68
C PHE A 78 -0.44 -8.16 21.92
N LYS A 79 -1.45 -7.26 21.90
CA LYS A 79 -2.39 -7.06 23.00
C LYS A 79 -3.40 -8.20 23.14
N THR A 80 -3.71 -8.89 22.05
CA THR A 80 -4.82 -9.88 22.00
C THR A 80 -4.37 -11.30 21.69
N SER A 81 -3.15 -11.47 21.14
CA SER A 81 -2.62 -12.75 20.63
C SER A 81 -1.52 -13.33 21.52
N ASP A 82 -1.34 -14.65 21.44
CA ASP A 82 -0.27 -15.38 22.12
C ASP A 82 1.03 -15.38 21.30
N LEU A 83 0.89 -15.30 19.97
CA LEU A 83 1.95 -15.26 18.95
C LEU A 83 1.49 -14.35 17.82
N VAL A 84 2.43 -13.64 17.20
CA VAL A 84 2.18 -12.95 15.92
C VAL A 84 3.10 -13.49 14.83
N CYS A 85 2.51 -13.77 13.67
CA CYS A 85 3.21 -14.17 12.46
C CYS A 85 3.17 -13.02 11.46
N LEU A 86 4.33 -12.58 10.98
CA LEU A 86 4.48 -11.68 9.83
C LEU A 86 4.60 -12.54 8.57
N LEU A 87 3.57 -12.56 7.75
CA LEU A 87 3.55 -13.26 6.46
C LEU A 87 3.92 -12.29 5.33
N ASN A 88 4.95 -12.64 4.58
CA ASN A 88 5.49 -11.81 3.52
C ASN A 88 5.95 -12.64 2.31
N ARG A 89 5.99 -11.99 1.14
CA ARG A 89 6.65 -12.50 -0.07
C ARG A 89 7.51 -11.39 -0.67
N GLY A 90 8.77 -11.34 -0.25
CA GLY A 90 9.74 -10.40 -0.80
C GLY A 90 10.06 -10.69 -2.27
N LYS A 91 10.66 -9.71 -2.97
CA LYS A 91 11.18 -9.89 -4.34
C LYS A 91 12.17 -11.06 -4.41
N THR A 92 12.95 -11.20 -3.34
CA THR A 92 13.80 -12.36 -3.01
C THR A 92 13.70 -12.67 -1.52
N ILE A 93 14.11 -13.88 -1.12
CA ILE A 93 14.22 -14.26 0.31
C ILE A 93 15.09 -13.27 1.09
N LYS A 94 16.21 -12.81 0.51
CA LYS A 94 17.10 -11.83 1.15
C LYS A 94 16.37 -10.51 1.43
N THR A 95 15.63 -9.99 0.45
CA THR A 95 14.86 -8.74 0.63
C THR A 95 13.70 -8.91 1.62
N GLY A 96 13.07 -10.08 1.64
CA GLY A 96 12.02 -10.40 2.60
C GLY A 96 12.54 -10.44 4.04
N LYS A 97 13.72 -11.03 4.28
CA LYS A 97 14.39 -11.01 5.59
C LYS A 97 14.67 -9.58 6.07
N VAL A 98 15.25 -8.75 5.20
CA VAL A 98 15.53 -7.34 5.52
C VAL A 98 14.24 -6.59 5.87
N PHE A 99 13.15 -6.84 5.14
CA PHE A 99 11.86 -6.26 5.46
C PHE A 99 11.36 -6.68 6.86
N GLY A 100 11.44 -7.96 7.21
CA GLY A 100 11.08 -8.45 8.55
C GLY A 100 11.87 -7.78 9.67
N GLU A 101 13.19 -7.62 9.48
CA GLU A 101 14.07 -6.91 10.42
C GLU A 101 13.68 -5.42 10.53
N MET A 102 13.40 -4.75 9.41
CA MET A 102 12.94 -3.35 9.38
C MET A 102 11.60 -3.14 10.08
N VAL A 103 10.71 -4.15 10.07
CA VAL A 103 9.44 -4.10 10.81
C VAL A 103 9.69 -4.29 12.29
N ALA A 104 10.51 -5.28 12.67
CA ALA A 104 10.80 -5.59 14.08
C ALA A 104 11.49 -4.43 14.82
N VAL A 105 12.45 -3.74 14.18
CA VAL A 105 13.16 -2.58 14.76
C VAL A 105 12.23 -1.40 15.04
N ARG A 106 11.06 -1.32 14.38
CA ARG A 106 10.08 -0.24 14.59
C ARG A 106 9.09 -0.51 15.71
N LEU A 107 9.10 -1.70 16.32
CA LEU A 107 8.22 -2.02 17.44
C LEU A 107 8.73 -1.35 18.71
N ARG A 108 7.83 -0.75 19.51
CA ARG A 108 8.18 -0.12 20.78
C ARG A 108 8.65 -1.14 21.82
N GLU A 109 7.95 -2.26 21.90
CA GLU A 109 8.19 -3.32 22.87
C GLU A 109 8.26 -4.68 22.14
N PRO A 110 9.34 -4.95 21.38
CA PRO A 110 9.43 -6.10 20.48
C PRO A 110 9.40 -7.44 21.21
N GLU A 111 9.70 -7.51 22.51
CA GLU A 111 9.86 -8.77 23.26
C GLU A 111 8.63 -9.18 24.08
N ILE A 112 7.49 -8.47 23.98
CA ILE A 112 6.27 -8.80 24.75
C ILE A 112 5.72 -10.18 24.36
N LYS A 113 5.70 -10.48 23.05
CA LYS A 113 5.18 -11.72 22.49
C LYS A 113 6.12 -12.29 21.44
N PRO A 114 6.12 -13.61 21.21
CA PRO A 114 6.80 -14.20 20.06
C PRO A 114 6.39 -13.54 18.74
N LEU A 115 7.37 -13.16 17.93
CA LEU A 115 7.18 -12.66 16.58
C LEU A 115 7.95 -13.54 15.59
N VAL A 116 7.22 -14.16 14.66
CA VAL A 116 7.76 -15.09 13.67
C VAL A 116 7.51 -14.56 12.27
N GLN A 117 8.50 -14.59 11.40
CA GLN A 117 8.34 -14.32 9.97
C GLN A 117 8.10 -15.62 9.21
N ILE A 118 7.08 -15.61 8.36
CA ILE A 118 6.82 -16.60 7.33
C ILE A 118 7.15 -15.94 5.99
N GLU A 119 8.25 -16.33 5.36
CA GLU A 119 8.75 -15.69 4.14
C GLU A 119 8.59 -16.62 2.93
N SER A 120 7.84 -16.16 1.93
CA SER A 120 7.62 -16.83 0.65
C SER A 120 7.23 -18.32 0.79
N PRO A 121 6.14 -18.65 1.50
CA PRO A 121 5.84 -20.01 1.97
C PRO A 121 5.59 -21.07 0.88
N ALA A 122 5.31 -20.71 -0.38
CA ALA A 122 5.25 -21.70 -1.47
C ALA A 122 6.50 -21.71 -2.36
N SER A 123 7.52 -20.89 -2.04
CA SER A 123 8.83 -20.98 -2.67
C SER A 123 9.60 -22.17 -2.11
N THR A 124 10.39 -22.84 -2.96
CA THR A 124 11.33 -23.89 -2.51
C THR A 124 12.41 -23.34 -1.57
N ALA A 125 12.65 -22.03 -1.62
CA ALA A 125 13.54 -21.30 -0.72
C ALA A 125 12.78 -20.60 0.43
N GLY A 126 11.49 -20.87 0.60
CA GLY A 126 10.67 -20.30 1.67
C GLY A 126 11.19 -20.71 3.04
N ILE A 127 11.01 -19.83 4.04
CA ILE A 127 11.55 -20.05 5.39
C ILE A 127 10.60 -19.60 6.49
N LEU A 128 10.83 -20.16 7.68
CA LEU A 128 10.32 -19.69 8.95
C LEU A 128 11.46 -19.11 9.78
N ARG A 129 11.30 -17.91 10.36
CA ARG A 129 12.37 -17.26 11.14
C ARG A 129 11.83 -16.52 12.35
N SER A 130 12.52 -16.61 13.48
CA SER A 130 12.26 -15.75 14.65
C SER A 130 12.71 -14.30 14.38
N LEU A 131 11.84 -13.33 14.64
CA LEU A 131 12.15 -11.90 14.53
C LEU A 131 12.55 -11.25 15.86
N ASN A 132 12.37 -11.95 16.99
CA ASN A 132 12.73 -11.47 18.32
C ASN A 132 13.22 -12.61 19.22
N LYS A 133 13.77 -12.27 20.41
CA LYS A 133 14.25 -13.27 21.37
C LYS A 133 13.12 -14.16 21.86
N LYS A 134 11.94 -13.58 22.11
CA LYS A 134 10.76 -14.30 22.60
C LYS A 134 10.31 -15.44 21.67
N ALA A 135 10.43 -15.27 20.35
CA ALA A 135 10.17 -16.34 19.39
C ALA A 135 11.26 -17.42 19.38
N GLY A 136 12.51 -17.06 19.66
CA GLY A 136 13.60 -18.02 19.86
C GLY A 136 13.41 -18.92 21.08
N GLU A 137 12.87 -18.36 22.17
CA GLU A 137 12.48 -19.11 23.38
C GLU A 137 11.31 -20.08 23.13
N TYR A 138 10.54 -19.84 22.07
CA TYR A 138 9.34 -20.61 21.68
C TYR A 138 9.67 -21.93 20.94
N GLY A 139 10.87 -22.49 21.17
CA GLY A 139 11.54 -23.50 20.33
C GLY A 139 10.69 -24.67 19.85
N GLU A 140 9.98 -25.38 20.73
CA GLU A 140 9.13 -26.52 20.32
C GLU A 140 7.95 -26.10 19.45
N TYR A 141 7.36 -24.93 19.72
CA TYR A 141 6.25 -24.42 18.92
C TYR A 141 6.71 -23.95 17.54
N LEU A 142 7.91 -23.37 17.43
CA LEU A 142 8.50 -23.00 16.15
C LEU A 142 8.75 -24.24 15.26
N LYS A 143 9.20 -25.35 15.85
CA LYS A 143 9.31 -26.65 15.15
C LYS A 143 7.95 -27.14 14.67
N LYS A 144 6.93 -27.09 15.53
CA LYS A 144 5.57 -27.47 15.17
C LYS A 144 5.00 -26.61 14.04
N LEU A 145 5.22 -25.29 14.08
CA LEU A 145 4.84 -24.38 12.98
C LEU A 145 5.56 -24.73 11.68
N SER A 146 6.86 -25.05 11.75
CA SER A 146 7.63 -25.52 10.60
C SER A 146 7.03 -26.79 9.99
N GLU A 147 6.68 -27.78 10.80
CA GLU A 147 6.03 -29.02 10.34
C GLU A 147 4.67 -28.75 9.68
N ILE A 148 3.83 -27.92 10.31
CA ILE A 148 2.50 -27.59 9.79
C ILE A 148 2.61 -26.84 8.46
N LEU A 149 3.50 -25.84 8.40
CA LEU A 149 3.68 -25.01 7.22
C LEU A 149 4.47 -25.73 6.12
N GLY A 150 5.29 -26.73 6.49
CA GLY A 150 6.22 -27.42 5.60
C GLY A 150 7.43 -26.54 5.25
N LEU A 151 7.89 -25.72 6.20
CA LEU A 151 8.93 -24.71 5.96
C LEU A 151 10.15 -24.93 6.86
N PRO A 152 11.37 -24.88 6.31
CA PRO A 152 12.57 -24.96 7.12
C PRO A 152 12.66 -23.76 8.07
N VAL A 153 13.03 -24.04 9.32
CA VAL A 153 13.37 -22.99 10.29
C VAL A 153 14.78 -22.49 9.99
N GLU A 154 14.94 -21.19 9.76
CA GLU A 154 16.26 -20.57 9.68
C GLU A 154 16.90 -20.57 11.08
N SER A 155 18.10 -21.14 11.19
CA SER A 155 18.87 -21.13 12.45
C SER A 155 19.01 -19.71 12.98
N PRO A 156 18.93 -19.48 14.31
CA PRO A 156 19.16 -18.17 14.87
C PRO A 156 20.54 -17.69 14.45
N LEU A 157 20.62 -16.66 13.61
CA LEU A 157 21.85 -15.90 13.52
C LEU A 157 22.09 -15.31 14.93
N PRO A 158 23.34 -15.26 15.42
CA PRO A 158 23.61 -14.50 16.63
C PRO A 158 22.96 -13.14 16.42
N LEU A 159 22.16 -12.69 17.40
CA LEU A 159 21.59 -11.36 17.44
C LEU A 159 22.76 -10.37 17.48
N GLN A 160 23.42 -10.17 16.33
CA GLN A 160 24.30 -9.05 16.12
C GLN A 160 23.38 -7.86 16.20
N SER A 161 23.61 -7.07 17.23
CA SER A 161 23.02 -5.79 17.59
C SER A 161 23.13 -4.71 16.50
N SER A 162 23.27 -5.07 15.21
CA SER A 162 23.74 -4.15 14.17
C SER A 162 23.68 -4.73 12.74
N ARG A 163 22.52 -5.07 12.16
CA ARG A 163 22.45 -5.33 10.69
C ARG A 163 21.26 -4.80 9.91
N VAL A 164 20.33 -4.09 10.54
CA VAL A 164 19.89 -2.84 9.91
C VAL A 164 20.92 -1.82 10.39
N GLN A 165 22.08 -1.73 9.72
CA GLN A 165 22.85 -0.48 9.76
C GLN A 165 21.81 0.61 9.56
N ASN A 166 21.68 1.55 10.51
CA ASN A 166 20.66 2.60 10.46
C ASN A 166 20.56 3.07 9.01
N SER A 167 19.51 2.64 8.32
CA SER A 167 19.36 2.97 6.89
C SER A 167 19.14 4.47 6.75
N ILE A 168 18.82 5.13 7.87
CA ILE A 168 18.61 6.55 8.00
C ILE A 168 19.80 7.13 8.79
N PHE A 169 20.57 7.98 8.12
CA PHE A 169 21.61 8.80 8.72
C PHE A 169 21.10 10.23 8.80
N VAL A 170 21.18 10.83 9.98
CA VAL A 170 20.81 12.24 10.19
C VAL A 170 22.06 12.96 10.64
N ASP A 171 22.44 13.99 9.89
CA ASP A 171 23.56 14.86 10.22
C ASP A 171 23.12 16.32 10.21
N LYS A 172 23.76 17.16 11.02
CA LYS A 172 23.59 18.60 10.99
C LYS A 172 24.87 19.21 10.44
N CYS A 173 24.79 19.76 9.24
CA CYS A 173 25.95 20.34 8.59
C CYS A 173 26.51 21.49 9.44
N SER A 174 27.71 21.32 10.01
CA SER A 174 28.34 22.32 10.89
C SER A 174 28.56 23.68 10.21
N ALA A 175 28.75 23.70 8.89
CA ALA A 175 29.00 24.92 8.13
C ALA A 175 27.72 25.69 7.75
N THR A 176 26.60 25.00 7.50
CA THR A 176 25.36 25.63 7.00
C THR A 176 24.20 25.58 8.00
N GLY A 177 24.34 24.81 9.09
CA GLY A 177 23.29 24.55 10.07
C GLY A 177 22.14 23.66 9.58
N LYS A 178 22.13 23.27 8.29
CA LYS A 178 21.06 22.47 7.68
C LYS A 178 21.04 21.04 8.22
N ILE A 179 19.85 20.49 8.37
CA ILE A 179 19.63 19.08 8.73
C ILE A 179 19.64 18.26 7.43
N ARG A 180 20.58 17.33 7.31
CA ARG A 180 20.68 16.40 6.20
C ARG A 180 20.22 15.01 6.66
N VAL A 181 19.31 14.40 5.91
CA VAL A 181 18.86 13.02 6.12
C VAL A 181 19.23 12.21 4.89
N ILE A 182 19.93 11.09 5.09
CA ILE A 182 20.26 10.12 4.04
C ILE A 182 19.54 8.83 4.38
N ARG A 183 18.65 8.37 3.49
CA ARG A 183 17.92 7.11 3.64
C ARG A 183 18.33 6.11 2.57
N LYS A 184 19.14 5.12 2.96
CA LYS A 184 19.51 3.96 2.15
C LYS A 184 18.31 3.04 1.95
N LEU A 185 18.12 2.61 0.71
CA LEU A 185 17.08 1.66 0.33
C LEU A 185 17.66 0.26 0.24
N SER A 186 16.81 -0.75 0.44
CA SER A 186 17.21 -2.17 0.37
C SER A 186 16.24 -2.92 -0.54
N GLY A 187 16.77 -3.84 -1.36
CA GLY A 187 15.95 -4.61 -2.29
C GLY A 187 15.45 -3.82 -3.49
N VAL A 188 16.19 -2.78 -3.88
CA VAL A 188 15.98 -2.04 -5.12
C VAL A 188 16.66 -2.78 -6.26
N PHE A 189 15.99 -2.86 -7.40
CA PHE A 189 16.57 -3.35 -8.65
C PHE A 189 16.79 -2.20 -9.63
N PRO A 190 17.87 -2.23 -10.44
CA PRO A 190 18.06 -1.26 -11.52
C PRO A 190 16.83 -1.19 -12.43
N GLY A 191 16.43 0.03 -12.77
CA GLY A 191 15.25 0.32 -13.60
C GLY A 191 13.96 0.55 -12.82
N GLU A 192 13.93 0.30 -11.51
CA GLU A 192 12.73 0.51 -10.68
C GLU A 192 12.46 1.99 -10.41
N ASN A 193 11.17 2.37 -10.43
CA ASN A 193 10.73 3.65 -9.89
C ASN A 193 10.95 3.69 -8.37
N ILE A 194 11.26 4.88 -7.85
CA ILE A 194 11.43 5.15 -6.42
C ILE A 194 10.26 5.99 -5.96
N LEU A 195 9.51 5.49 -4.99
CA LEU A 195 8.30 6.13 -4.49
C LEU A 195 8.49 6.61 -3.05
N VAL A 196 8.03 7.83 -2.76
CA VAL A 196 7.94 8.39 -1.41
C VAL A 196 6.52 8.86 -1.17
N ASN A 197 5.85 8.30 -0.14
CA ASN A 197 4.44 8.57 0.18
C ASN A 197 3.54 8.51 -1.06
N GLY A 198 3.64 7.41 -1.81
CA GLY A 198 2.84 7.18 -3.02
C GLY A 198 3.34 7.88 -4.30
N ILE A 199 4.21 8.89 -4.21
CA ILE A 199 4.65 9.69 -5.36
C ILE A 199 5.96 9.16 -5.93
N VAL A 200 6.05 9.01 -7.24
CA VAL A 200 7.30 8.65 -7.94
C VAL A 200 8.22 9.87 -7.98
N ILE A 201 9.34 9.79 -7.27
CA ILE A 201 10.30 10.88 -7.14
C ILE A 201 11.54 10.72 -8.02
N GLY A 202 11.62 9.61 -8.76
CA GLY A 202 12.82 9.25 -9.50
C GLY A 202 12.91 7.77 -9.86
N LYS A 203 14.06 7.40 -10.43
CA LYS A 203 14.33 6.05 -10.94
C LYS A 203 15.68 5.54 -10.47
N ALA A 204 15.74 4.26 -10.13
CA ALA A 204 16.96 3.59 -9.71
C ALA A 204 17.78 3.13 -10.92
N PHE A 205 19.09 3.35 -10.89
CA PHE A 205 20.05 2.82 -11.86
C PHE A 205 20.96 1.74 -11.27
N SER A 206 20.99 1.63 -9.95
CA SER A 206 21.75 0.61 -9.21
C SER A 206 20.85 -0.09 -8.19
N SER A 207 21.37 -1.16 -7.57
CA SER A 207 20.73 -1.78 -6.40
C SER A 207 21.05 -1.07 -5.07
N GLU A 208 22.05 -0.18 -5.09
CA GLU A 208 22.53 0.58 -3.93
C GLU A 208 22.05 2.03 -4.06
N VAL A 209 20.86 2.30 -3.53
CA VAL A 209 20.17 3.59 -3.68
C VAL A 209 20.06 4.30 -2.35
N SER A 210 20.32 5.61 -2.33
CA SER A 210 20.10 6.47 -1.16
C SER A 210 19.33 7.73 -1.53
N ILE A 211 18.23 8.01 -0.82
CA ILE A 211 17.52 9.28 -0.94
C ILE A 211 18.14 10.28 0.02
N ILE A 212 18.42 11.49 -0.46
CA ILE A 212 19.06 12.55 0.32
C ILE A 212 18.10 13.72 0.42
N SER A 213 17.81 14.16 1.64
CA SER A 213 17.06 15.39 1.89
C SER A 213 17.83 16.40 2.74
N GLU A 214 17.67 17.69 2.44
CA GLU A 214 18.14 18.81 3.25
C GLU A 214 16.93 19.62 3.76
N ASN A 215 16.83 19.82 5.08
CA ASN A 215 15.73 20.53 5.73
C ASN A 215 14.33 20.04 5.29
N GLY A 216 14.22 18.73 5.03
CA GLY A 216 12.98 18.09 4.58
C GLY A 216 12.70 18.17 3.07
N PHE A 217 13.61 18.72 2.26
CA PHE A 217 13.49 18.73 0.80
C PHE A 217 14.42 17.71 0.17
N ILE A 218 13.92 16.88 -0.73
CA ILE A 218 14.76 15.91 -1.45
C ILE A 218 15.67 16.67 -2.41
N VAL A 219 16.97 16.46 -2.29
CA VAL A 219 17.99 17.14 -3.11
C VAL A 219 18.70 16.20 -4.08
N ALA A 220 18.70 14.90 -3.80
CA ALA A 220 19.35 13.91 -4.66
C ALA A 220 18.86 12.49 -4.37
N ILE A 221 19.04 11.62 -5.37
CA ILE A 221 18.97 10.17 -5.26
C ILE A 221 20.32 9.62 -5.72
N GLU A 222 21.15 9.15 -4.79
CA GLU A 222 22.38 8.42 -5.14
C GLU A 222 22.01 7.03 -5.65
N GLY A 223 22.69 6.57 -6.71
CA GLY A 223 22.36 5.30 -7.37
C GLY A 223 21.14 5.37 -8.28
N GLY A 224 20.62 6.57 -8.55
CA GLY A 224 19.48 6.82 -9.42
C GLY A 224 19.43 8.26 -9.92
N GLU A 225 18.27 8.68 -10.39
CA GLU A 225 17.97 10.05 -10.80
C GLU A 225 16.68 10.54 -10.15
N THR A 226 16.57 11.84 -9.94
CA THR A 226 15.34 12.51 -9.47
C THR A 226 14.43 12.85 -10.64
N LYS A 227 13.11 12.68 -10.46
CA LYS A 227 12.06 13.19 -11.34
C LYS A 227 11.57 14.52 -10.78
N GLU A 228 11.92 15.63 -11.44
CA GLU A 228 11.61 17.00 -10.97
C GLU A 228 10.11 17.19 -10.67
N HIS A 229 9.26 16.83 -11.62
CA HIS A 229 7.80 16.92 -11.45
C HIS A 229 7.27 16.06 -10.29
N GLY A 230 7.91 14.92 -10.01
CA GLY A 230 7.60 14.10 -8.84
C GLY A 230 7.97 14.79 -7.52
N LEU A 231 9.07 15.55 -7.51
CA LEU A 231 9.47 16.35 -6.35
C LEU A 231 8.55 17.56 -6.15
N GLU A 232 8.07 18.19 -7.22
CA GLU A 232 7.05 19.24 -7.15
C GLU A 232 5.78 18.71 -6.47
N LYS A 233 5.26 17.57 -6.95
CA LYS A 233 4.11 16.87 -6.35
C LYS A 233 4.34 16.56 -4.87
N LEU A 234 5.48 15.95 -4.53
CA LEU A 234 5.81 15.59 -3.14
C LEU A 234 5.89 16.80 -2.20
N HIS A 235 6.36 17.93 -2.72
CA HIS A 235 6.56 19.17 -1.96
C HIS A 235 5.41 20.17 -2.14
N ASN A 236 4.24 19.74 -2.62
CA ASN A 236 3.04 20.56 -2.76
C ASN A 236 3.29 21.82 -3.64
N TYR A 237 3.99 21.62 -4.75
CA TYR A 237 4.30 22.62 -5.77
C TYR A 237 4.88 23.91 -5.17
N GLU A 238 4.19 25.05 -5.32
CA GLU A 238 4.69 26.36 -4.89
C GLU A 238 4.67 26.54 -3.37
N LYS A 239 3.88 25.73 -2.63
CA LYS A 239 3.85 25.80 -1.16
C LYS A 239 5.15 25.30 -0.54
N ARG A 240 5.86 24.39 -1.23
CA ARG A 240 7.18 23.86 -0.82
C ARG A 240 7.14 23.31 0.61
N ASP A 241 6.25 22.36 0.84
CA ASP A 241 6.09 21.70 2.14
C ASP A 241 7.26 20.72 2.40
N PRO A 242 7.93 20.79 3.57
CA PRO A 242 9.01 19.85 3.92
C PRO A 242 8.44 18.49 4.34
N ILE A 243 9.19 17.42 4.07
CA ILE A 243 8.83 16.05 4.49
C ILE A 243 9.81 15.46 5.51
N ASP A 244 9.31 14.58 6.38
CA ASP A 244 10.15 13.77 7.27
C ASP A 244 10.57 12.47 6.56
N LEU A 245 11.66 12.53 5.78
CA LEU A 245 12.19 11.38 5.02
C LEU A 245 12.44 10.14 5.90
N ALA A 246 12.75 10.32 7.18
CA ALA A 246 12.97 9.20 8.10
C ALA A 246 11.67 8.41 8.37
N LYS A 247 10.52 9.09 8.38
CA LYS A 247 9.20 8.49 8.66
C LYS A 247 8.38 8.16 7.42
N SER A 248 8.70 8.76 6.27
CA SER A 248 7.99 8.55 5.01
C SER A 248 7.90 7.08 4.61
N TRP A 249 6.83 6.71 3.90
CA TRP A 249 6.75 5.41 3.24
C TRP A 249 7.64 5.46 2.00
N VAL A 250 8.60 4.53 1.90
CA VAL A 250 9.49 4.46 0.73
C VAL A 250 9.41 3.07 0.14
N LYS A 251 9.17 3.00 -1.17
CA LYS A 251 9.01 1.76 -1.95
C LYS A 251 9.82 1.86 -3.24
N SER A 252 10.14 0.72 -3.84
CA SER A 252 10.72 0.67 -5.18
C SER A 252 10.06 -0.41 -6.04
N GLY A 253 9.97 -0.13 -7.34
CA GLY A 253 9.37 -1.01 -8.35
C GLY A 253 7.84 -0.93 -8.36
N ASP A 254 7.22 -1.91 -9.01
CA ASP A 254 5.78 -1.93 -9.22
C ASP A 254 5.01 -2.10 -7.91
N LEU A 255 3.85 -1.46 -7.83
CA LEU A 255 2.98 -1.51 -6.65
C LEU A 255 2.35 -2.89 -6.44
N ARG A 256 2.15 -3.66 -7.53
CA ARG A 256 1.65 -5.04 -7.54
C ARG A 256 2.17 -5.76 -8.77
N ARG A 257 3.07 -6.73 -8.58
CA ARG A 257 3.77 -7.42 -9.69
C ARG A 257 2.97 -8.50 -10.40
N SER A 258 1.90 -9.00 -9.77
CA SER A 258 1.17 -10.17 -10.26
C SER A 258 -0.01 -9.77 -11.15
N ASN A 259 -0.12 -10.40 -12.32
CA ASN A 259 -1.25 -10.25 -13.23
C ASN A 259 -2.39 -11.21 -12.85
N VAL A 260 -3.02 -10.96 -11.71
CA VAL A 260 -4.22 -11.74 -11.29
C VAL A 260 -5.46 -11.04 -11.84
N SER A 261 -6.33 -11.81 -12.49
CA SER A 261 -7.65 -11.30 -12.88
C SER A 261 -8.61 -11.49 -11.69
N PRO A 262 -9.52 -10.54 -11.39
CA PRO A 262 -10.51 -10.72 -10.35
C PRO A 262 -11.27 -12.04 -10.57
N LEU A 263 -11.61 -12.75 -9.49
CA LEU A 263 -12.51 -13.89 -9.58
C LEU A 263 -13.84 -13.39 -10.18
N GLN A 264 -14.07 -13.67 -11.46
CA GLN A 264 -15.30 -13.30 -12.17
C GLN A 264 -16.51 -13.78 -11.36
N GLY A 265 -17.37 -12.84 -10.94
CA GLY A 265 -18.69 -13.14 -10.39
C GLY A 265 -18.93 -12.74 -8.93
N ARG A 266 -17.98 -12.13 -8.21
CA ARG A 266 -18.26 -11.53 -6.89
C ARG A 266 -18.10 -10.01 -6.95
N LYS A 267 -19.22 -9.31 -7.09
CA LYS A 267 -19.31 -7.94 -6.57
C LYS A 267 -19.07 -8.04 -5.07
N PRO A 268 -18.09 -7.34 -4.48
CA PRO A 268 -17.97 -7.34 -3.04
C PRO A 268 -19.25 -6.71 -2.49
N ASN A 269 -19.95 -7.47 -1.64
CA ASN A 269 -21.06 -6.97 -0.84
C ASN A 269 -20.51 -6.02 0.22
N VAL A 270 -19.99 -4.87 -0.19
CA VAL A 270 -19.78 -3.74 0.71
C VAL A 270 -21.17 -3.17 0.94
N HIS A 271 -21.80 -3.61 2.03
CA HIS A 271 -23.10 -3.14 2.52
C HIS A 271 -24.25 -3.13 1.49
N GLY A 272 -24.92 -4.27 1.34
CA GLY A 272 -26.39 -4.31 1.15
C GLY A 272 -27.00 -3.63 -0.10
N LYS A 273 -26.23 -3.30 -1.14
CA LYS A 273 -26.82 -2.95 -2.45
C LYS A 273 -26.93 -4.23 -3.27
N ASP A 274 -28.05 -4.92 -3.07
CA ASP A 274 -28.47 -6.04 -3.90
C ASP A 274 -28.31 -5.70 -5.39
N SER A 275 -27.87 -6.71 -6.13
CA SER A 275 -27.67 -6.71 -7.57
C SER A 275 -28.87 -6.15 -8.33
N VAL A 276 -28.83 -4.85 -8.64
CA VAL A 276 -29.78 -4.21 -9.54
C VAL A 276 -28.99 -3.26 -10.43
N PHE A 277 -28.74 -3.69 -11.67
CA PHE A 277 -28.16 -2.90 -12.77
C PHE A 277 -29.13 -1.79 -13.26
N SER A 278 -30.05 -1.31 -12.42
CA SER A 278 -31.10 -0.38 -12.83
C SER A 278 -31.27 0.77 -11.83
N SER A 279 -30.31 1.69 -11.89
CA SER A 279 -30.40 3.15 -11.71
C SER A 279 -29.08 3.62 -11.10
N ARG A 280 -28.20 4.22 -11.91
CA ARG A 280 -27.01 4.88 -11.36
C ARG A 280 -27.48 5.94 -10.34
N PRO A 281 -26.74 6.18 -9.25
CA PRO A 281 -27.14 7.18 -8.26
C PRO A 281 -27.33 8.52 -8.96
N THR A 282 -28.53 9.10 -8.87
CA THR A 282 -28.78 10.46 -9.36
C THR A 282 -28.22 11.49 -8.39
N ALA A 283 -28.17 11.16 -7.10
CA ALA A 283 -27.65 11.97 -6.02
C ALA A 283 -26.64 11.17 -5.19
N GLY A 284 -25.75 11.84 -4.47
CA GLY A 284 -24.82 11.19 -3.56
C GLY A 284 -23.57 11.99 -3.26
N ARG A 285 -22.69 11.37 -2.47
CA ARG A 285 -21.38 11.94 -2.14
C ARG A 285 -20.44 11.81 -3.33
N VAL A 286 -19.90 12.93 -3.79
CA VAL A 286 -18.83 13.02 -4.77
C VAL A 286 -17.53 13.37 -4.07
N VAL A 287 -16.43 12.73 -4.47
CA VAL A 287 -15.10 12.93 -3.90
C VAL A 287 -14.12 13.26 -5.01
N ILE A 288 -13.18 14.16 -4.75
CA ILE A 288 -12.00 14.33 -5.59
C ILE A 288 -10.79 13.63 -4.96
N ILE A 289 -10.11 12.79 -5.73
CA ILE A 289 -8.85 12.15 -5.36
C ILE A 289 -7.77 12.73 -6.26
N ASP A 290 -6.87 13.49 -5.65
CA ASP A 290 -5.85 14.28 -6.32
C ASP A 290 -4.48 13.88 -5.75
N HIS A 291 -3.67 13.19 -6.56
CA HIS A 291 -2.36 12.61 -6.18
C HIS A 291 -2.32 11.80 -4.87
N ALA A 292 -3.46 11.23 -4.47
CA ALA A 292 -3.65 10.52 -3.20
C ALA A 292 -4.19 9.10 -3.41
N ALA A 293 -3.76 8.42 -4.48
CA ALA A 293 -4.30 7.12 -4.86
C ALA A 293 -4.11 6.03 -3.78
N GLU A 294 -3.08 6.15 -2.94
CA GLU A 294 -2.87 5.21 -1.84
C GLU A 294 -3.96 5.26 -0.76
N ASP A 295 -4.68 6.38 -0.65
CA ASP A 295 -5.77 6.57 0.32
C ASP A 295 -7.15 6.36 -0.31
N THR A 296 -7.24 5.77 -1.51
CA THR A 296 -8.51 5.65 -2.25
C THR A 296 -9.62 4.97 -1.45
N PHE A 297 -9.30 3.91 -0.69
CA PHE A 297 -10.29 3.21 0.16
C PHE A 297 -10.87 4.13 1.23
N GLU A 298 -10.01 4.96 1.83
CA GLU A 298 -10.36 5.86 2.91
C GLU A 298 -11.10 7.09 2.39
N LEU A 299 -10.64 7.69 1.28
CA LEU A 299 -11.22 8.88 0.67
C LEU A 299 -12.58 8.62 0.03
N ALA A 300 -12.71 7.49 -0.68
CA ALA A 300 -13.93 7.10 -1.39
C ALA A 300 -14.96 6.41 -0.49
N ALA A 301 -14.73 6.35 0.83
CA ALA A 301 -15.70 5.80 1.77
C ALA A 301 -17.07 6.51 1.60
N ASN A 302 -18.11 5.72 1.34
CA ASN A 302 -19.48 6.18 1.08
C ASN A 302 -19.62 7.13 -0.13
N ALA A 303 -18.68 7.13 -1.07
CA ALA A 303 -18.80 7.87 -2.32
C ALA A 303 -19.70 7.12 -3.32
N GLU A 304 -20.52 7.88 -4.05
CA GLU A 304 -21.31 7.37 -5.17
C GLU A 304 -20.66 7.73 -6.52
N PHE A 305 -19.75 8.70 -6.52
CA PHE A 305 -18.99 9.15 -7.69
C PHE A 305 -17.62 9.71 -7.27
N VAL A 306 -16.59 9.54 -8.11
CA VAL A 306 -15.26 10.08 -7.82
C VAL A 306 -14.68 10.83 -9.03
N VAL A 307 -14.05 11.97 -8.77
CA VAL A 307 -13.18 12.64 -9.73
C VAL A 307 -11.73 12.29 -9.39
N THR A 308 -10.95 11.78 -10.34
CA THR A 308 -9.52 11.51 -10.14
C THR A 308 -8.69 12.50 -10.94
N VAL A 309 -7.61 13.01 -10.36
CA VAL A 309 -6.69 13.95 -11.01
C VAL A 309 -5.28 13.36 -11.02
N GLY A 310 -4.67 13.34 -12.21
CA GLY A 310 -3.39 12.70 -12.46
C GLY A 310 -3.53 11.37 -13.20
N ASP A 311 -2.59 11.09 -14.10
CA ASP A 311 -2.51 9.82 -14.83
C ASP A 311 -2.42 8.61 -13.89
N ASP A 312 -1.42 8.61 -12.99
CA ASP A 312 -1.21 7.50 -12.06
C ASP A 312 -2.33 7.39 -11.03
N THR A 313 -2.87 8.52 -10.57
CA THR A 313 -4.03 8.54 -9.67
C THR A 313 -5.24 7.93 -10.34
N THR A 314 -5.54 8.32 -11.58
CA THR A 314 -6.67 7.80 -12.34
C THR A 314 -6.52 6.29 -12.59
N ILE A 315 -5.31 5.83 -12.89
CA ILE A 315 -5.02 4.41 -13.08
C ILE A 315 -5.21 3.63 -11.78
N ILE A 316 -4.58 4.04 -10.69
CA ILE A 316 -4.59 3.28 -9.44
C ILE A 316 -5.95 3.38 -8.75
N ALA A 317 -6.49 4.59 -8.60
CA ALA A 317 -7.77 4.80 -7.95
C ALA A 317 -8.91 4.23 -8.80
N GLY A 318 -8.86 4.37 -10.14
CA GLY A 318 -9.84 3.75 -11.03
C GLY A 318 -9.91 2.23 -10.88
N ASP A 319 -8.75 1.56 -10.82
CA ASP A 319 -8.64 0.12 -10.58
C ASP A 319 -9.21 -0.31 -9.22
N ILE A 320 -8.97 0.48 -8.17
CA ILE A 320 -9.54 0.23 -6.84
C ILE A 320 -11.07 0.43 -6.86
N LEU A 321 -11.53 1.53 -7.44
CA LEU A 321 -12.93 1.96 -7.44
C LEU A 321 -13.81 1.05 -8.29
N SER A 322 -13.27 0.42 -9.34
CA SER A 322 -13.99 -0.58 -10.12
C SER A 322 -14.42 -1.79 -9.30
N ARG A 323 -13.58 -2.23 -8.35
CA ARG A 323 -13.93 -3.28 -7.38
C ARG A 323 -14.98 -2.82 -6.39
N LEU A 324 -14.99 -1.52 -6.04
CA LEU A 324 -16.00 -0.92 -5.17
C LEU A 324 -17.30 -0.58 -5.90
N GLY A 325 -17.34 -0.73 -7.23
CA GLY A 325 -18.50 -0.40 -8.05
C GLY A 325 -18.76 1.10 -8.18
N ILE A 326 -17.72 1.93 -8.04
CA ILE A 326 -17.83 3.39 -8.04
C ILE A 326 -17.31 3.93 -9.38
N PRO A 327 -18.15 4.60 -10.18
CA PRO A 327 -17.71 5.23 -11.43
C PRO A 327 -16.89 6.50 -11.19
N ILE A 328 -16.02 6.82 -12.15
CA ILE A 328 -15.13 7.99 -12.09
C ILE A 328 -15.30 8.96 -13.26
N ILE A 329 -14.92 10.23 -13.06
CA ILE A 329 -14.32 11.06 -14.11
C ILE A 329 -12.83 11.17 -13.82
N GLY A 330 -11.99 10.63 -14.70
CA GLY A 330 -10.54 10.80 -14.64
C GLY A 330 -10.09 12.00 -15.43
N ILE A 331 -9.22 12.82 -14.85
CA ILE A 331 -8.58 13.98 -15.48
C ILE A 331 -7.09 13.67 -15.58
N THR A 332 -6.57 13.64 -16.79
CA THR A 332 -5.23 13.12 -17.11
C THR A 332 -4.58 13.93 -18.23
N ASP A 333 -3.26 14.02 -18.30
CA ASP A 333 -2.53 14.89 -19.25
C ASP A 333 -1.48 14.14 -20.11
N GLY A 334 -1.17 12.90 -19.76
CA GLY A 334 -0.34 11.97 -20.53
C GLY A 334 0.96 11.58 -19.83
N ASP A 335 1.20 12.06 -18.61
CA ASP A 335 2.48 11.95 -17.90
C ASP A 335 2.70 10.65 -17.08
N CYS A 336 2.04 9.54 -17.46
CA CYS A 336 2.02 8.30 -16.65
C CYS A 336 3.40 7.69 -16.30
N ASP A 337 3.59 7.35 -15.02
CA ASP A 337 4.81 6.70 -14.49
C ASP A 337 4.88 5.18 -14.65
N ARG A 338 3.82 4.56 -15.18
CA ARG A 338 3.74 3.11 -15.47
C ARG A 338 4.01 2.22 -14.26
N ILE A 339 3.49 2.59 -13.09
CA ILE A 339 3.66 1.88 -11.81
C ILE A 339 2.62 0.76 -11.54
N SER A 340 1.65 0.59 -12.45
CA SER A 340 0.63 -0.46 -12.38
C SER A 340 0.66 -1.35 -13.64
N CYS A 341 0.38 -2.64 -13.46
CA CYS A 341 0.40 -3.64 -14.54
C CYS A 341 -0.94 -3.75 -15.28
N ARG A 342 -2.05 -3.29 -14.68
CA ARG A 342 -3.41 -3.32 -15.25
C ARG A 342 -4.30 -2.25 -14.61
N THR A 343 -5.28 -1.80 -15.38
CA THR A 343 -6.31 -0.85 -14.93
C THR A 343 -7.67 -1.39 -15.34
N GLU A 344 -8.53 -1.70 -14.38
CA GLU A 344 -9.96 -1.90 -14.64
C GLU A 344 -10.72 -0.64 -14.24
N ILE A 345 -11.47 -0.04 -15.17
CA ILE A 345 -12.31 1.13 -14.88
C ILE A 345 -13.78 0.68 -14.85
N PHE A 346 -14.54 1.16 -13.85
CA PHE A 346 -15.93 0.78 -13.69
C PHE A 346 -16.80 1.26 -14.86
N PRO A 347 -17.73 0.44 -15.40
CA PRO A 347 -18.63 0.88 -16.45
C PRO A 347 -19.46 2.11 -16.07
N GLY A 348 -19.49 3.11 -16.95
CA GLY A 348 -20.09 4.43 -16.70
C GLY A 348 -19.12 5.51 -16.24
N SER A 349 -17.84 5.19 -16.24
CA SER A 349 -16.77 6.15 -16.02
C SER A 349 -16.37 6.82 -17.33
N ILE A 350 -15.77 7.99 -17.20
CA ILE A 350 -15.20 8.76 -18.32
C ILE A 350 -13.77 9.13 -17.93
N VAL A 351 -12.83 9.07 -18.88
CA VAL A 351 -11.48 9.62 -18.69
C VAL A 351 -11.25 10.70 -19.74
N LEU A 352 -10.95 11.90 -19.26
CA LEU A 352 -10.60 13.08 -20.03
C LEU A 352 -9.07 13.13 -20.15
N ARG A 353 -8.58 13.06 -21.39
CA ARG A 353 -7.19 13.34 -21.73
C ARG A 353 -7.09 14.80 -22.15
N LEU A 354 -6.34 15.58 -21.39
CA LEU A 354 -6.04 16.97 -21.65
C LEU A 354 -4.66 17.12 -22.29
N ALA A 355 -4.37 18.31 -22.79
CA ALA A 355 -3.01 18.68 -23.15
C ALA A 355 -2.07 18.64 -21.93
N ALA A 356 -0.80 18.31 -22.16
CA ALA A 356 0.21 18.15 -21.10
C ALA A 356 0.25 19.34 -20.11
N GLY A 357 0.30 19.02 -18.82
CA GLY A 357 0.36 19.94 -17.68
C GLY A 357 -0.98 20.54 -17.23
N ASN A 358 -2.12 20.13 -17.82
CA ASN A 358 -3.42 20.75 -17.54
C ASN A 358 -4.30 19.99 -16.54
N ASP A 359 -3.96 18.76 -16.18
CA ASP A 359 -4.74 17.96 -15.24
C ASP A 359 -4.76 18.59 -13.84
N ASP A 360 -3.61 19.00 -13.32
CA ASP A 360 -3.47 19.69 -12.03
C ASP A 360 -4.22 21.03 -12.03
N ILE A 361 -4.14 21.77 -13.14
CA ILE A 361 -4.79 23.07 -13.30
C ILE A 361 -6.31 22.91 -13.29
N LEU A 362 -6.83 21.98 -14.09
CA LEU A 362 -8.27 21.71 -14.16
C LEU A 362 -8.77 21.11 -12.83
N GLY A 363 -8.02 20.19 -12.22
CA GLY A 363 -8.37 19.57 -10.94
C GLY A 363 -8.53 20.61 -9.84
N LYS A 364 -7.59 21.57 -9.74
CA LYS A 364 -7.69 22.69 -8.80
C LYS A 364 -8.88 23.60 -9.10
N LYS A 365 -9.12 23.92 -10.38
CA LYS A 365 -10.25 24.76 -10.80
C LYS A 365 -11.58 24.10 -10.47
N LEU A 366 -11.75 22.82 -10.79
CA LEU A 366 -12.92 22.00 -10.49
C LEU A 366 -13.21 21.97 -9.00
N LYS A 367 -12.17 21.74 -8.18
CA LYS A 367 -12.30 21.74 -6.73
C LYS A 367 -12.83 23.08 -6.20
N GLN A 368 -12.34 24.21 -6.72
CA GLN A 368 -12.81 25.52 -6.30
C GLN A 368 -14.23 25.84 -6.78
N GLU A 369 -14.50 25.65 -8.07
CA GLU A 369 -15.73 26.11 -8.71
C GLU A 369 -16.92 25.17 -8.48
N LEU A 370 -16.70 23.84 -8.48
CA LEU A 370 -17.77 22.85 -8.41
C LEU A 370 -17.90 22.17 -7.04
N LEU A 371 -16.84 22.21 -6.21
CA LEU A 371 -16.85 21.61 -4.86
C LEU A 371 -16.62 22.64 -3.74
N GLY A 372 -16.61 23.94 -4.05
CA GLY A 372 -16.48 25.01 -3.04
C GLY A 372 -15.15 25.02 -2.29
N GLY A 373 -14.10 24.46 -2.89
CA GLY A 373 -12.76 24.32 -2.29
C GLY A 373 -12.59 23.06 -1.44
N GLU A 374 -13.61 22.24 -1.28
CA GLU A 374 -13.59 21.01 -0.46
C GLU A 374 -13.19 19.76 -1.27
N ASN A 375 -12.75 18.71 -0.58
CA ASN A 375 -12.42 17.43 -1.22
C ASN A 375 -13.63 16.53 -1.50
N SER A 376 -14.82 16.92 -1.03
CA SER A 376 -16.05 16.20 -1.31
C SER A 376 -17.28 17.07 -1.12
N ALA A 377 -18.34 16.76 -1.84
CA ALA A 377 -19.65 17.38 -1.70
C ALA A 377 -20.75 16.31 -1.78
N VAL A 378 -21.91 16.60 -1.18
CA VAL A 378 -23.13 15.80 -1.41
C VAL A 378 -23.94 16.53 -2.46
N LEU A 379 -24.19 15.88 -3.59
CA LEU A 379 -24.87 16.47 -4.74
C LEU A 379 -26.23 15.82 -4.93
N GLU A 380 -27.22 16.62 -5.32
CA GLU A 380 -28.57 16.14 -5.66
C GLU A 380 -28.65 15.61 -7.11
N ASP A 381 -27.76 16.08 -7.98
CA ASP A 381 -27.66 15.67 -9.38
C ASP A 381 -26.20 15.47 -9.82
N ILE A 382 -25.76 14.22 -9.80
CA ILE A 382 -24.44 13.80 -10.27
C ILE A 382 -24.33 13.92 -11.79
N TYR A 383 -25.43 13.81 -12.55
CA TYR A 383 -25.39 13.97 -14.00
C TYR A 383 -25.12 15.42 -14.38
N ALA A 384 -25.83 16.37 -13.77
CA ALA A 384 -25.54 17.80 -13.94
C ALA A 384 -24.08 18.12 -13.60
N PHE A 385 -23.57 17.56 -12.50
CA PHE A 385 -22.15 17.72 -12.13
C PHE A 385 -21.20 17.21 -13.21
N LYS A 386 -21.45 16.04 -13.81
CA LYS A 386 -20.61 15.52 -14.92
C LYS A 386 -20.59 16.49 -16.11
N GLU A 387 -21.75 17.01 -16.50
CA GLU A 387 -21.86 17.99 -17.58
C GLU A 387 -21.09 19.27 -17.26
N ASP A 388 -21.14 19.74 -16.02
CA ASP A 388 -20.41 20.93 -15.60
C ASP A 388 -18.89 20.70 -15.58
N VAL A 389 -18.43 19.50 -15.20
CA VAL A 389 -17.02 19.12 -15.34
C VAL A 389 -16.59 19.10 -16.82
N LEU A 390 -17.41 18.55 -17.71
CA LEU A 390 -17.12 18.51 -19.15
C LEU A 390 -17.04 19.91 -19.75
N LYS A 391 -17.98 20.80 -19.43
CA LYS A 391 -17.94 22.21 -19.85
C LYS A 391 -16.71 22.93 -19.31
N LEU A 392 -16.34 22.67 -18.06
CA LEU A 392 -15.14 23.27 -17.45
C LEU A 392 -13.85 22.84 -18.16
N ALA A 393 -13.83 21.61 -18.67
CA ALA A 393 -12.71 20.99 -19.35
C ALA A 393 -12.68 21.24 -20.87
N GLU A 394 -13.78 21.68 -21.49
CA GLU A 394 -14.04 21.65 -22.93
C GLU A 394 -12.87 22.18 -23.79
N SER A 395 -12.31 23.33 -23.42
CA SER A 395 -11.20 23.96 -24.17
C SER A 395 -9.84 23.28 -24.00
N LEU A 396 -9.72 22.31 -23.09
CA LEU A 396 -8.49 21.62 -22.72
C LEU A 396 -8.47 20.15 -23.15
N ILE A 397 -9.62 19.58 -23.52
CA ILE A 397 -9.77 18.16 -23.87
C ILE A 397 -9.13 17.88 -25.23
N GLU A 398 -8.22 16.91 -25.25
CA GLU A 398 -7.68 16.30 -26.47
C GLU A 398 -8.43 15.01 -26.85
N ALA A 399 -8.84 14.21 -25.86
CA ALA A 399 -9.61 12.99 -26.07
C ALA A 399 -10.50 12.64 -24.88
N VAL A 400 -11.59 11.91 -25.16
CA VAL A 400 -12.53 11.39 -24.16
C VAL A 400 -12.63 9.87 -24.33
N PHE A 401 -12.49 9.14 -23.23
CA PHE A 401 -12.60 7.70 -23.18
C PHE A 401 -13.77 7.29 -22.28
N GLU A 402 -14.75 6.61 -22.84
CA GLU A 402 -15.91 6.07 -22.11
C GLU A 402 -15.71 4.57 -21.84
N TYR A 403 -16.12 4.12 -20.65
CA TYR A 403 -15.95 2.75 -20.17
C TYR A 403 -17.27 2.07 -19.82
#